data_AF-A0A7S3MII2-F1
#
_entry.id   AF-A0A7S3MII2-F1
#
_cell.length_a   1.000
_cell.length_b   1.000
_cell.length_c   1.000
_cell.angle_alpha   90.00
_cell.angle_beta   90.00
_cell.angle_gamma   90.00
#
_symmetry.space_group_name_H-M   'P 1'
#
loop_
_entity.id
_entity.type
_entity.pdbx_description
1 polymer ?
#
loop_
_entity_poly.entity_id
_entity_poly.type
_entity_poly.pdbx_seq_one_letter_code
_entity_poly.pdbx_strand_id
1 'polypeptide(L)'
;EDWARNFAEGKTKLQAQASWCAGPERCATLQCLATMSRAARVLEIGSFCGAAALALAESIPKHGHVVSLELETFFVEFGQMYRSRSPDGAKIRTIVGPALDSLKDLAD
;
A
#
# COMPACT_ATOMS: atom_id res chain seq x y z
N GLU A 1 -11.72 8.77 8.86
CA GLU A 1 -12.40 8.77 7.55
C GLU A 1 -13.74 8.08 7.68
N ASP A 2 -14.80 8.62 7.07
CA ASP A 2 -16.15 8.05 7.11
C ASP A 2 -16.37 7.17 5.87
N TRP A 3 -15.91 5.93 5.96
CA TRP A 3 -15.94 4.98 4.85
C TRP A 3 -17.37 4.62 4.42
N ALA A 4 -18.32 4.58 5.36
CA ALA A 4 -19.71 4.29 5.05
C ALA A 4 -20.34 5.40 4.20
N ARG A 5 -20.07 6.66 4.57
CA ARG A 5 -20.48 7.82 3.79
C ARG A 5 -19.81 7.84 2.41
N ASN A 6 -18.51 7.59 2.32
CA ASN A 6 -17.80 7.60 1.04
C ASN A 6 -18.32 6.54 0.07
N PHE A 7 -18.72 5.36 0.58
CA PHE A 7 -19.41 4.35 -0.21
C PHE A 7 -20.82 4.80 -0.63
N ALA A 8 -21.61 5.34 0.30
CA ALA A 8 -22.97 5.83 0.01
C ALA A 8 -22.98 6.99 -1.00
N GLU A 9 -21.96 7.83 -1.01
CA GLU A 9 -21.75 8.93 -1.96
C GLU A 9 -21.10 8.47 -3.29
N GLY A 10 -20.75 7.18 -3.42
CA GLY A 10 -20.18 6.61 -4.64
C GLY A 10 -18.71 6.99 -4.90
N LYS A 11 -17.99 7.53 -3.91
CA LYS A 11 -16.56 7.87 -4.03
C LYS A 11 -15.66 6.63 -4.11
N THR A 12 -16.11 5.52 -3.55
CA THR A 12 -15.49 4.20 -3.70
C THR A 12 -16.57 3.16 -3.98
N LYS A 13 -16.20 2.13 -4.74
CA LYS A 13 -17.07 0.98 -5.03
C LYS A 13 -17.08 -0.05 -3.91
N LEU A 14 -16.19 0.09 -2.92
CA LEU A 14 -16.00 -0.87 -1.85
C LEU A 14 -16.42 -0.28 -0.51
N GLN A 15 -17.22 -1.04 0.25
CA GLN A 15 -17.59 -0.68 1.61
C GLN A 15 -16.43 -0.97 2.57
N ALA A 16 -15.46 -0.07 2.57
CA ALA A 16 -14.26 -0.19 3.39
C ALA A 16 -14.53 -0.01 4.89
N GLN A 17 -13.62 -0.52 5.70
CA GLN A 17 -13.57 -0.31 7.14
C GLN A 17 -12.17 0.12 7.55
N ALA A 18 -12.05 0.97 8.57
CA ALA A 18 -10.75 1.41 9.07
C ALA A 18 -9.85 0.23 9.53
N SER A 19 -10.47 -0.88 9.94
CA SER A 19 -9.79 -2.12 10.33
C SER A 19 -9.04 -2.83 9.19
N TRP A 20 -9.31 -2.48 7.92
CA TRP A 20 -8.55 -3.00 6.77
C TRP A 20 -7.12 -2.47 6.75
N CYS A 21 -6.87 -1.29 7.32
CA CYS A 21 -5.50 -0.80 7.49
C CYS A 21 -4.69 -1.76 8.37
N ALA A 22 -3.42 -1.94 8.03
CA ALA A 22 -2.47 -2.59 8.93
C ALA A 22 -2.31 -1.76 10.22
N GLY A 23 -2.50 -2.41 11.36
CA GLY A 23 -2.22 -1.81 12.66
C GLY A 23 -0.71 -1.71 12.91
N PRO A 24 -0.28 -0.92 13.92
CA PRO A 24 1.14 -0.75 14.24
C PRO A 24 1.89 -2.07 14.45
N GLU A 25 1.25 -3.06 15.06
CA GLU A 25 1.81 -4.39 15.31
C GLU A 25 2.10 -5.16 14.02
N ARG A 26 1.20 -5.07 13.03
CA ARG A 26 1.38 -5.68 11.70
C ARG A 26 2.48 -4.95 10.92
N CYS A 27 2.50 -3.62 10.96
CA CYS A 27 3.54 -2.83 10.33
C CYS A 27 4.94 -3.16 10.90
N ALA A 28 5.08 -3.23 12.23
CA ALA A 28 6.35 -3.58 12.87
C ALA A 28 6.81 -5.00 12.51
N THR A 29 5.88 -5.95 12.45
CA THR A 29 6.18 -7.33 12.02
C THR A 29 6.71 -7.37 10.58
N LEU A 30 6.06 -6.64 9.66
CA LEU A 30 6.50 -6.55 8.26
C LEU A 30 7.88 -5.91 8.14
N GLN A 31 8.17 -4.86 8.92
CA GLN A 31 9.49 -4.22 8.95
C GLN A 31 10.59 -5.18 9.41
N CYS A 32 10.34 -5.97 10.46
CA CYS A 32 11.26 -7.00 10.92
C CYS A 32 11.51 -8.04 9.83
N LEU A 33 10.45 -8.55 9.18
CA LEU A 33 10.57 -9.54 8.11
C LEU A 33 11.33 -9.01 6.90
N ALA A 34 11.03 -7.79 6.44
CA ALA A 34 11.74 -7.15 5.33
C ALA A 34 13.23 -6.96 5.64
N THR A 35 13.55 -6.52 6.86
CA THR A 35 14.93 -6.34 7.31
C THR A 35 15.68 -7.67 7.38
N MET A 36 15.10 -8.69 8.03
CA MET A 36 15.71 -10.01 8.20
C MET A 36 15.92 -10.74 6.87
N SER A 37 14.98 -10.61 5.94
CA SER A 37 15.08 -11.17 4.60
C SER A 37 16.02 -10.38 3.68
N ARG A 38 16.51 -9.20 4.13
CA ARG A 38 17.28 -8.26 3.31
C ARG A 38 16.54 -7.90 2.02
N ALA A 39 15.22 -7.74 2.12
CA ALA A 39 14.38 -7.40 0.99
C ALA A 39 14.80 -6.06 0.38
N ALA A 40 14.97 -6.03 -0.94
CA ALA A 40 15.16 -4.81 -1.72
C ALA A 40 14.02 -4.58 -2.73
N ARG A 41 13.22 -5.62 -3.00
CA ARG A 41 12.10 -5.59 -3.94
C ARG A 41 10.92 -6.24 -3.26
N VAL A 42 9.84 -5.48 -3.09
CA VAL A 42 8.63 -5.97 -2.43
C VAL A 42 7.44 -5.79 -3.36
N LEU A 43 6.61 -6.82 -3.48
CA LEU A 43 5.31 -6.74 -4.12
C LEU A 43 4.23 -6.86 -3.05
N GLU A 44 3.35 -5.88 -2.96
CA GLU A 44 2.16 -5.86 -2.11
C GLU A 44 0.91 -5.97 -2.99
N ILE A 45 -0.01 -6.85 -2.62
CA ILE A 45 -1.30 -7.02 -3.30
C ILE A 45 -2.41 -6.65 -2.30
N GLY A 46 -3.14 -5.57 -2.58
CA GLY A 46 -4.10 -4.96 -1.67
C GLY A 46 -3.40 -4.02 -0.69
N SER A 47 -3.41 -2.72 -1.01
CA SER A 47 -2.74 -1.68 -0.22
C SER A 47 -3.67 -0.93 0.71
N PHE A 48 -4.93 -0.84 0.31
CA PHE A 48 -5.89 0.09 0.86
C PHE A 48 -5.27 1.50 0.93
N CYS A 49 -5.13 2.08 2.13
CA CYS A 49 -4.53 3.41 2.34
C CYS A 49 -2.99 3.40 2.42
N GLY A 50 -2.32 2.26 2.22
CA GLY A 50 -0.86 2.18 2.07
C GLY A 50 -0.04 2.13 3.36
N ALA A 51 -0.64 1.78 4.51
CA ALA A 51 0.09 1.70 5.78
C ALA A 51 1.18 0.62 5.78
N ALA A 52 0.88 -0.58 5.25
CA ALA A 52 1.84 -1.67 5.14
C ALA A 52 2.93 -1.36 4.10
N ALA A 53 2.56 -0.86 2.91
CA ALA A 53 3.50 -0.37 1.90
C ALA A 53 4.49 0.65 2.45
N LEU A 54 4.02 1.61 3.26
CA LEU A 54 4.89 2.61 3.87
C LEU A 54 5.86 1.98 4.88
N ALA A 55 5.37 1.12 5.76
CA ALA A 55 6.22 0.41 6.71
C ALA A 55 7.30 -0.42 6.01
N LEU A 56 6.94 -1.12 4.92
CA LEU A 56 7.89 -1.85 4.08
C LEU A 56 8.91 -0.92 3.43
N ALA A 57 8.48 0.20 2.85
CA ALA A 57 9.37 1.18 2.23
C ALA A 57 10.41 1.76 3.21
N GLU A 58 10.00 2.00 4.46
CA GLU A 58 10.88 2.51 5.53
C GLU A 58 11.92 1.48 6.01
N SER A 59 11.69 0.19 5.80
CA SER A 59 12.59 -0.89 6.26
C SER A 59 13.53 -1.45 5.19
N ILE A 60 13.27 -1.19 3.90
CA ILE A 60 14.13 -1.63 2.80
C ILE A 60 15.26 -0.62 2.50
N PRO A 61 16.37 -1.05 1.84
CA PRO A 61 17.48 -0.16 1.47
C PRO A 61 17.04 1.04 0.62
N LYS A 62 17.85 2.10 0.58
CA LYS A 62 17.57 3.32 -0.20
C LYS A 62 17.31 3.06 -1.70
N HIS A 63 17.96 2.05 -2.27
CA HIS A 63 17.78 1.64 -3.67
C HIS A 63 16.63 0.63 -3.88
N GLY A 64 15.97 0.23 -2.78
CA GLY A 64 14.85 -0.70 -2.83
C GLY A 64 13.55 -0.03 -3.26
N HIS A 65 12.58 -0.84 -3.66
CA HIS A 65 11.25 -0.38 -4.05
C HIS A 65 10.14 -1.33 -3.60
N VAL A 66 8.96 -0.75 -3.41
CA VAL A 66 7.71 -1.46 -3.14
C VAL A 66 6.79 -1.23 -4.33
N VAL A 67 6.41 -2.28 -5.05
CA VAL A 67 5.29 -2.23 -5.99
C VAL A 67 4.04 -2.63 -5.22
N SER A 68 3.04 -1.76 -5.21
CA SER A 68 1.80 -1.96 -4.46
C SER A 68 0.61 -1.94 -5.41
N LEU A 69 -0.19 -3.00 -5.40
CA LEU A 69 -1.36 -3.15 -6.26
C LEU A 69 -2.61 -2.84 -5.47
N GLU A 70 -3.45 -1.94 -5.99
CA GLU A 70 -4.71 -1.56 -5.35
C GLU A 70 -5.82 -1.45 -6.39
N LEU A 71 -7.02 -1.92 -6.05
CA LEU A 71 -8.14 -1.92 -6.99
C LEU A 71 -8.79 -0.54 -7.10
N GLU A 72 -8.92 0.17 -5.98
CA GLU A 72 -9.71 1.40 -5.88
C GLU A 72 -8.83 2.65 -5.82
N THR A 73 -8.97 3.51 -6.84
CA THR A 73 -8.25 4.80 -6.95
C THR A 73 -8.43 5.67 -5.70
N PHE A 74 -9.64 5.71 -5.14
CA PHE A 74 -9.96 6.55 -3.98
C PHE A 74 -9.08 6.22 -2.76
N PHE A 75 -8.78 4.94 -2.51
CA PHE A 75 -7.95 4.54 -1.37
C PHE A 75 -6.49 4.97 -1.57
N VAL A 76 -6.01 4.88 -2.81
CA VAL A 76 -4.66 5.33 -3.16
C VAL A 76 -4.53 6.84 -3.00
N GLU A 77 -5.48 7.61 -3.51
CA GLU A 77 -5.49 9.08 -3.36
C GLU A 77 -5.55 9.49 -1.88
N PHE A 78 -6.39 8.82 -1.09
CA PHE A 78 -6.46 9.07 0.35
C PHE A 78 -5.11 8.77 1.04
N GLY A 79 -4.50 7.64 0.74
CA GLY A 79 -3.21 7.22 1.30
C GLY A 79 -2.03 8.12 0.89
N GLN A 80 -2.07 8.70 -0.32
CA GLN A 80 -1.02 9.59 -0.83
C GLN A 80 -0.76 10.80 0.09
N MET A 81 -1.79 11.35 0.73
CA MET A 81 -1.66 12.49 1.66
C MET A 81 -0.81 12.19 2.90
N TYR A 82 -0.75 10.92 3.31
CA TYR A 82 0.06 10.46 4.44
C TYR A 82 1.43 10.00 3.97
N ARG A 83 1.47 9.24 2.88
CA ARG A 83 2.70 8.74 2.26
C ARG A 83 3.66 9.87 1.88
N SER A 84 3.15 10.99 1.38
CA SER A 84 3.98 12.15 0.97
C SER A 84 4.72 12.82 2.13
N ARG A 85 4.37 12.50 3.39
CA ARG A 85 5.03 13.03 4.60
C ARG A 85 6.27 12.23 5.00
N SER A 86 6.48 11.05 4.42
CA SER A 86 7.64 10.21 4.68
C SER A 86 8.63 10.31 3.52
N PRO A 87 9.94 10.50 3.76
CA PRO A 87 10.95 10.52 2.70
C PRO A 87 11.03 9.17 1.96
N ASP A 88 10.72 8.07 2.64
CA ASP A 88 10.71 6.73 2.06
C ASP A 88 9.46 6.46 1.22
N GLY A 89 8.46 7.35 1.26
CA GLY A 89 7.30 7.31 0.39
C GLY A 89 7.70 7.23 -1.09
N ALA A 90 8.81 7.83 -1.52
CA ALA A 90 9.29 7.79 -2.89
C ALA A 90 9.66 6.37 -3.40
N LYS A 91 9.91 5.41 -2.50
CA LYS A 91 10.22 4.01 -2.87
C LYS A 91 8.99 3.22 -3.33
N ILE A 92 7.78 3.73 -3.12
CA ILE A 92 6.53 3.03 -3.40
C ILE A 92 6.02 3.40 -4.80
N ARG A 93 5.74 2.40 -5.64
CA ARG A 93 5.01 2.57 -6.89
C ARG A 93 3.66 1.88 -6.72
N THR A 94 2.58 2.65 -6.76
CA THR A 94 1.22 2.11 -6.71
C THR A 94 0.68 1.93 -8.13
N ILE A 95 0.13 0.76 -8.43
CA ILE A 95 -0.55 0.47 -9.70
C ILE A 95 -2.03 0.24 -9.38
N VAL A 96 -2.90 1.04 -10.00
CA VAL A 96 -4.34 0.98 -9.76
C VAL A 96 -5.00 0.10 -10.81
N GLY A 97 -5.81 -0.86 -10.35
CA GLY A 97 -6.59 -1.76 -11.20
C GLY A 97 -6.63 -3.18 -10.66
N PRO A 98 -7.21 -4.13 -11.42
CA PRO A 98 -7.20 -5.53 -11.06
C PRO A 98 -5.76 -6.05 -10.93
N ALA A 99 -5.41 -6.58 -9.76
CA ALA A 99 -4.06 -7.05 -9.48
C ALA A 99 -3.58 -8.10 -10.50
N LEU A 100 -4.48 -8.95 -10.99
CA LEU A 100 -4.18 -9.96 -12.01
C LEU A 100 -3.65 -9.38 -13.32
N ASP A 101 -4.09 -8.19 -13.71
CA ASP A 101 -3.61 -7.55 -14.93
C ASP A 101 -2.19 -7.00 -14.72
N SER A 102 -1.96 -6.33 -13.59
CA SER A 102 -0.61 -5.87 -13.22
C SER A 102 0.39 -7.01 -12.99
N LEU A 103 -0.08 -8.17 -12.50
CA LEU A 103 0.78 -9.34 -12.32
C LEU A 103 1.27 -9.93 -13.64
N LYS A 104 0.46 -9.85 -14.71
CA LYS A 104 0.91 -10.25 -16.06
C LYS A 104 2.05 -9.34 -16.52
N ASP A 105 1.85 -8.04 -16.41
CA ASP A 105 2.85 -7.03 -16.82
C ASP A 105 4.16 -7.10 -16.00
N LEU A 106 4.11 -7.60 -14.76
CA LEU A 106 5.28 -7.75 -13.88
C LEU A 106 6.01 -9.09 -14.03
N ALA A 107 5.37 -10.08 -14.67
CA ALA A 107 5.95 -11.40 -14.89
C ALA A 107 6.89 -11.44 -16.11
N ASP A 108 6.72 -10.48 -17.03
CA ASP A 108 7.55 -10.26 -18.20
C ASP A 108 8.83 -9.47 -17.88
#